data_AF-A0A842SUS1-F1
#
_entry.id   AF-A0A842SUS1-F1
#
_cell.length_a   1.000
_cell.length_b   1.000
_cell.length_c   1.000
_cell.angle_alpha   90.00
_cell.angle_beta   90.00
_cell.angle_gamma   90.00
#
_symmetry.space_group_name_H-M   'P 1'
#
loop_
_entity.id
_entity.type
_entity.pdbx_description
1 polymer ?
#
loop_
_entity_poly.entity_id
_entity_poly.type
_entity_poly.pdbx_seq_one_letter_code
_entity_poly.pdbx_strand_id
1 'polypeptide(L)'
;MPKEAFGGDDEEGEGAEIKRLDLSKYGLAPDKNIRDIFWNIMASYSATKKPGTDLSLLRPDRFALMRVALSVLSRPNQDYGLSPRFIARYTLMMLIDAGWEDALMKFLEKSSESMAKENVGQAVKNLLLLENYRELIGKALSKMLRNRETLGTALNYIAESESRELAEAAKQELIILARGDIGTNQLNAIRALSQMKDDAGAKKAFLILLSHWDERARLAAARALLDMKDGEVKKAAQKRLAKETSQEVQKVLERLAK
;
A
#
# COMPACT_ATOMS: atom_id res chain seq x y z
N MET A 1 -29.42 -63.69 -38.08
CA MET A 1 -29.78 -62.84 -39.25
C MET A 1 -31.28 -62.62 -39.19
N PRO A 2 -31.84 -61.42 -39.44
CA PRO A 2 -31.33 -60.35 -40.30
C PRO A 2 -31.05 -59.02 -39.56
N LYS A 3 -30.29 -58.18 -40.27
CA LYS A 3 -30.19 -56.73 -40.12
C LYS A 3 -31.46 -56.10 -40.70
N GLU A 4 -31.86 -54.96 -40.18
CA GLU A 4 -32.33 -53.87 -41.03
C GLU A 4 -31.84 -52.56 -40.40
N ALA A 5 -31.07 -51.82 -41.19
CA ALA A 5 -30.72 -50.43 -40.98
C ALA A 5 -31.26 -49.70 -42.20
N PHE A 6 -32.03 -48.63 -41.99
CA PHE A 6 -32.32 -47.52 -42.92
C PHE A 6 -32.90 -46.40 -42.04
N GLY A 7 -32.18 -45.29 -41.84
CA GLY A 7 -32.37 -44.03 -42.60
C GLY A 7 -33.43 -43.19 -41.87
N GLY A 8 -33.19 -42.00 -41.31
CA GLY A 8 -32.50 -40.85 -41.88
C GLY A 8 -33.54 -39.72 -41.98
N ASP A 9 -33.18 -38.57 -41.40
CA ASP A 9 -33.75 -37.22 -41.52
C ASP A 9 -34.88 -36.73 -40.58
N ASP A 10 -34.50 -35.63 -39.92
CA ASP A 10 -35.28 -34.46 -39.51
C ASP A 10 -36.31 -34.60 -38.39
N GLU A 11 -35.84 -34.49 -37.15
CA GLU A 11 -36.59 -33.81 -36.10
C GLU A 11 -35.74 -32.68 -35.49
N GLU A 12 -36.19 -31.45 -35.77
CA GLU A 12 -35.77 -30.23 -35.11
C GLU A 12 -35.89 -30.41 -33.59
N GLY A 13 -34.76 -30.62 -32.93
CA GLY A 13 -34.69 -30.55 -31.48
C GLY A 13 -34.93 -29.11 -31.03
N GLU A 14 -36.18 -28.81 -30.68
CA GLU A 14 -36.55 -27.61 -29.92
C GLU A 14 -35.61 -27.51 -28.71
N GLY A 15 -34.65 -26.59 -28.81
CA GLY A 15 -33.76 -26.25 -27.71
C GLY A 15 -34.61 -25.81 -26.53
N ALA A 16 -34.64 -26.61 -25.48
CA ALA A 16 -35.30 -26.28 -24.23
C ALA A 16 -34.82 -24.89 -23.79
N GLU A 17 -35.67 -23.87 -23.96
CA GLU A 17 -35.44 -22.54 -23.42
C GLU A 17 -35.32 -22.69 -21.91
N ILE A 18 -34.11 -22.53 -21.40
CA ILE A 18 -33.88 -22.34 -19.97
C ILE A 18 -34.56 -21.02 -19.61
N LYS A 19 -35.81 -21.10 -19.15
CA LYS A 19 -36.54 -19.96 -18.59
C LYS A 19 -35.72 -19.41 -17.44
N ARG A 20 -34.98 -18.33 -17.70
CA ARG A 20 -34.39 -17.49 -16.66
C ARG A 20 -35.55 -17.00 -15.81
N LEU A 21 -35.54 -17.37 -14.54
CA LEU A 21 -36.47 -16.87 -13.54
C LEU A 21 -36.39 -15.35 -13.55
N ASP A 22 -37.48 -14.70 -13.98
CA ASP A 22 -37.59 -13.24 -13.92
C ASP A 22 -37.85 -12.83 -12.47
N LEU A 23 -36.77 -12.36 -11.81
CA LEU A 23 -36.75 -11.90 -10.43
C LEU A 23 -37.26 -10.44 -10.29
N SER A 24 -37.77 -9.84 -11.37
CA SER A 24 -38.30 -8.47 -11.40
C SER A 24 -39.41 -8.21 -10.36
N LYS A 25 -40.21 -9.24 -10.01
CA LYS A 25 -41.22 -9.17 -8.95
C LYS A 25 -40.67 -8.96 -7.54
N TYR A 26 -39.38 -9.14 -7.32
CA TYR A 26 -38.71 -8.93 -6.03
C TYR A 26 -37.91 -7.62 -5.96
N GLY A 27 -38.04 -6.73 -6.95
CA GLY A 27 -37.30 -5.46 -6.97
C GLY A 27 -35.80 -5.61 -7.23
N LEU A 28 -35.37 -6.80 -7.65
CA LEU A 28 -33.99 -7.08 -8.05
C LEU A 28 -33.85 -6.74 -9.53
N ALA A 29 -33.51 -5.49 -9.83
CA ALA A 29 -32.95 -5.12 -11.13
C ALA A 29 -31.78 -6.08 -11.46
N PRO A 30 -31.50 -6.38 -12.75
CA PRO A 30 -30.44 -7.32 -13.10
C PRO A 30 -29.15 -6.95 -12.36
N ASP A 31 -28.62 -7.89 -11.56
CA ASP A 31 -27.40 -7.74 -10.78
C ASP A 31 -26.34 -7.13 -11.69
N LYS A 32 -26.04 -5.83 -11.52
CA LYS A 32 -24.96 -5.22 -12.28
C LYS A 32 -23.68 -5.94 -11.88
N ASN A 33 -23.07 -6.63 -12.84
CA ASN A 33 -21.84 -7.36 -12.57
C ASN A 33 -20.75 -6.39 -12.12
N ILE A 34 -20.33 -6.53 -10.87
CA ILE A 34 -19.39 -5.62 -10.23
C ILE A 34 -18.03 -5.57 -10.94
N ARG A 35 -17.64 -6.65 -11.63
CA ARG A 35 -16.40 -6.69 -12.42
C ARG A 35 -16.50 -5.82 -13.66
N ASP A 36 -17.66 -5.76 -14.30
CA ASP A 36 -17.87 -4.94 -15.50
C ASP A 36 -17.87 -3.46 -15.11
N ILE A 37 -18.51 -3.11 -13.99
CA ILE A 37 -18.42 -1.77 -13.40
C ILE A 37 -16.96 -1.40 -13.12
N PHE A 38 -16.21 -2.30 -12.46
CA PHE A 38 -14.79 -2.07 -12.18
C PHE A 38 -13.99 -1.79 -13.45
N TRP A 39 -14.14 -2.61 -14.49
CA TRP A 39 -13.40 -2.42 -15.74
C TRP A 39 -13.79 -1.16 -16.50
N ASN A 40 -15.07 -0.77 -16.47
CA ASN A 40 -15.51 0.50 -17.04
C ASN A 40 -14.84 1.70 -16.35
N ILE A 41 -14.70 1.66 -15.02
CA ILE A 41 -14.00 2.70 -14.25
C ILE A 41 -12.50 2.71 -14.62
N MET A 42 -11.85 1.53 -14.64
CA MET A 42 -10.42 1.43 -15.00
C MET A 42 -10.14 1.94 -16.42
N ALA A 43 -11.01 1.62 -17.38
CA ALA A 43 -10.93 2.11 -18.75
C ALA A 43 -11.11 3.63 -18.82
N SER A 44 -12.01 4.21 -18.02
CA SER A 44 -12.17 5.65 -17.98
C SER A 44 -10.94 6.37 -17.39
N TYR A 45 -10.36 5.84 -16.32
CA TYR A 45 -9.10 6.39 -15.77
C TYR A 45 -7.93 6.24 -16.73
N SER A 46 -7.87 5.15 -17.51
CA SER A 46 -6.82 4.97 -18.50
C SER A 46 -6.89 6.05 -19.58
N ALA A 47 -8.10 6.34 -20.09
CA ALA A 47 -8.35 7.31 -21.15
C ALA A 47 -8.32 8.77 -20.69
N THR A 48 -9.00 9.09 -19.57
CA THR A 48 -9.31 10.48 -19.17
C THR A 48 -8.75 10.90 -17.82
N LYS A 49 -8.14 9.97 -17.07
CA LYS A 49 -7.72 10.16 -15.67
C LYS A 49 -8.87 10.56 -14.73
N LYS A 50 -10.11 10.28 -15.12
CA LYS A 50 -11.34 10.47 -14.35
C LYS A 50 -12.14 9.16 -14.34
N PRO A 51 -13.06 8.96 -13.40
CA PRO A 51 -13.79 7.69 -13.26
C PRO A 51 -14.86 7.43 -14.34
N GLY A 52 -15.28 8.45 -15.11
CA GLY A 52 -16.29 8.34 -16.17
C GLY A 52 -17.71 8.03 -15.69
N THR A 53 -17.88 7.76 -14.41
CA THR A 53 -19.16 7.54 -13.73
C THR A 53 -19.16 8.31 -12.41
N ASP A 54 -20.34 8.59 -11.89
CA ASP A 54 -20.49 9.16 -10.56
C ASP A 54 -20.19 8.09 -9.50
N LEU A 55 -19.04 8.22 -8.84
CA LEU A 55 -18.61 7.29 -7.80
C LEU A 55 -19.51 7.37 -6.56
N SER A 56 -20.23 8.45 -6.32
CA SER A 56 -21.10 8.57 -5.13
C SER A 56 -22.21 7.49 -5.12
N LEU A 57 -22.71 7.14 -6.30
CA LEU A 57 -23.75 6.11 -6.50
C LEU A 57 -23.24 4.69 -6.20
N LEU A 58 -21.93 4.47 -6.21
CA LEU A 58 -21.30 3.16 -6.01
C LEU A 58 -20.82 2.95 -4.57
N ARG A 59 -21.14 3.87 -3.65
CA ARG A 59 -20.74 3.76 -2.25
C ARG A 59 -21.15 2.43 -1.58
N PRO A 60 -22.34 1.85 -1.84
CA PRO A 60 -22.70 0.53 -1.31
C PRO A 60 -21.73 -0.57 -1.77
N ASP A 61 -21.22 -0.46 -2.99
CA ASP A 61 -20.38 -1.48 -3.64
C ASP A 61 -18.87 -1.25 -3.47
N ARG A 62 -18.45 -0.19 -2.75
CA ARG A 62 -17.04 0.20 -2.60
C ARG A 62 -16.12 -0.94 -2.18
N PHE A 63 -16.55 -1.78 -1.24
CA PHE A 63 -15.77 -2.94 -0.79
C PHE A 63 -15.77 -4.08 -1.82
N ALA A 64 -16.84 -4.23 -2.60
CA ALA A 64 -16.88 -5.21 -3.67
C ALA A 64 -15.92 -4.80 -4.80
N LEU A 65 -15.94 -3.54 -5.25
CA LEU A 65 -14.97 -2.98 -6.21
C LEU A 65 -13.53 -3.13 -5.71
N MET A 66 -13.27 -2.79 -4.46
CA MET A 66 -11.97 -2.98 -3.82
C MET A 66 -11.50 -4.45 -3.86
N ARG A 67 -12.40 -5.40 -3.56
CA ARG A 67 -12.09 -6.84 -3.61
C ARG A 67 -11.82 -7.32 -5.04
N VAL A 68 -12.54 -6.80 -6.04
CA VAL A 68 -12.24 -7.07 -7.45
C VAL A 68 -10.82 -6.60 -7.76
N ALA A 69 -10.47 -5.37 -7.41
CA ALA A 69 -9.13 -4.84 -7.64
C ALA A 69 -8.03 -5.71 -7.02
N LEU A 70 -8.18 -6.10 -5.74
CA LEU A 70 -7.24 -7.00 -5.07
C LEU A 70 -7.16 -8.37 -5.76
N SER A 71 -8.30 -8.93 -6.17
CA SER A 71 -8.35 -10.21 -6.88
C SER A 71 -7.60 -10.15 -8.22
N VAL A 72 -7.71 -9.04 -8.94
CA VAL A 72 -7.02 -8.83 -10.22
C VAL A 72 -5.52 -8.66 -9.98
N LEU A 73 -5.12 -7.79 -9.04
CA LEU A 73 -3.72 -7.52 -8.73
C LEU A 73 -2.97 -8.73 -8.16
N SER A 74 -3.67 -9.65 -7.51
CA SER A 74 -3.08 -10.86 -6.93
C SER A 74 -2.87 -11.99 -7.95
N ARG A 75 -3.25 -11.80 -9.22
CA ARG A 75 -3.16 -12.80 -10.30
C ARG A 75 -2.27 -12.30 -11.44
N PRO A 76 -0.94 -12.30 -11.27
CA PRO A 76 0.00 -11.66 -12.21
C PRO A 76 0.04 -12.33 -13.60
N ASN A 77 -0.41 -13.58 -13.72
CA ASN A 77 -0.36 -14.35 -14.97
C ASN A 77 -1.61 -14.19 -15.85
N GLN A 78 -2.57 -13.33 -15.44
CA GLN A 78 -3.76 -13.06 -16.24
C GLN A 78 -3.61 -11.72 -16.94
N ASP A 79 -3.66 -11.74 -18.27
CA ASP A 79 -3.66 -10.51 -19.05
C ASP A 79 -5.06 -9.89 -19.01
N TYR A 80 -5.10 -8.64 -18.55
CA TYR A 80 -6.31 -7.83 -18.43
C TYR A 80 -6.24 -6.58 -19.32
N GLY A 81 -5.24 -6.47 -20.21
CA GLY A 81 -5.05 -5.30 -21.08
C GLY A 81 -4.53 -4.05 -20.37
N LEU A 82 -4.38 -4.08 -19.04
CA LEU A 82 -3.72 -3.05 -18.23
C LEU A 82 -2.67 -3.70 -17.34
N SER A 83 -1.50 -3.07 -17.24
CA SER A 83 -0.46 -3.57 -16.33
C SER A 83 -0.92 -3.49 -14.87
N PRO A 84 -0.51 -4.43 -13.99
CA PRO A 84 -0.87 -4.41 -12.57
C PRO A 84 -0.53 -3.08 -11.88
N ARG A 85 0.54 -2.41 -12.32
CA ARG A 85 0.93 -1.08 -11.82
C ARG A 85 -0.15 -0.02 -12.11
N PHE A 86 -0.72 -0.01 -13.31
CA PHE A 86 -1.80 0.92 -13.66
C PHE A 86 -3.09 0.59 -12.92
N ILE A 87 -3.43 -0.70 -12.80
CA ILE A 87 -4.61 -1.14 -12.06
C ILE A 87 -4.53 -0.68 -10.59
N ALA A 88 -3.38 -0.86 -9.94
CA ALA A 88 -3.17 -0.40 -8.56
C ALA A 88 -3.31 1.12 -8.43
N ARG A 89 -2.71 1.88 -9.36
CA ARG A 89 -2.81 3.34 -9.40
C ARG A 89 -4.24 3.82 -9.57
N TYR A 90 -4.97 3.30 -10.57
CA TYR A 90 -6.34 3.73 -10.83
C TYR A 90 -7.31 3.26 -9.74
N THR A 91 -7.04 2.13 -9.10
CA THR A 91 -7.80 1.71 -7.91
C THR A 91 -7.61 2.71 -6.77
N LEU A 92 -6.38 3.12 -6.47
CA LEU A 92 -6.13 4.15 -5.44
C LEU A 92 -6.80 5.48 -5.80
N MET A 93 -6.68 5.92 -7.06
CA MET A 93 -7.37 7.12 -7.53
C MET A 93 -8.89 7.02 -7.34
N MET A 94 -9.50 5.90 -7.75
CA MET A 94 -10.93 5.65 -7.55
C MET A 94 -11.34 5.75 -6.08
N LEU A 95 -10.63 5.07 -5.19
CA LEU A 95 -10.94 5.07 -3.75
C LEU A 95 -10.83 6.48 -3.14
N ILE A 96 -9.84 7.25 -3.59
CA ILE A 96 -9.58 8.61 -3.12
C ILE A 96 -10.59 9.61 -3.70
N ASP A 97 -10.80 9.59 -5.02
CA ASP A 97 -11.73 10.48 -5.73
C ASP A 97 -13.18 10.27 -5.26
N ALA A 98 -13.55 9.05 -4.87
CA ALA A 98 -14.85 8.74 -4.29
C ALA A 98 -15.01 9.13 -2.81
N GLY A 99 -13.93 9.53 -2.13
CA GLY A 99 -13.93 9.78 -0.69
C GLY A 99 -14.18 8.52 0.16
N TRP A 100 -13.85 7.33 -0.36
CA TRP A 100 -14.07 6.04 0.32
C TRP A 100 -12.88 5.68 1.21
N GLU A 101 -12.63 6.50 2.23
CA GLU A 101 -11.48 6.37 3.14
C GLU A 101 -11.43 5.00 3.85
N ASP A 102 -12.58 4.43 4.21
CA ASP A 102 -12.67 3.11 4.84
C ASP A 102 -12.23 1.98 3.89
N ALA A 103 -12.67 2.04 2.63
CA ALA A 103 -12.23 1.11 1.60
C ALA A 103 -10.76 1.32 1.22
N LEU A 104 -10.26 2.56 1.24
CA LEU A 104 -8.84 2.86 1.04
C LEU A 104 -7.96 2.21 2.10
N MET A 105 -8.28 2.42 3.39
CA MET A 105 -7.51 1.80 4.48
C MET A 105 -7.56 0.28 4.39
N LYS A 106 -8.73 -0.31 4.12
CA LYS A 106 -8.88 -1.77 3.96
C LYS A 106 -8.13 -2.30 2.74
N PHE A 107 -8.06 -1.53 1.66
CA PHE A 107 -7.29 -1.87 0.46
C PHE A 107 -5.81 -1.96 0.79
N LEU A 108 -5.26 -0.91 1.42
CA LEU A 108 -3.84 -0.86 1.82
C LEU A 108 -3.48 -1.99 2.79
N GLU A 109 -4.32 -2.22 3.81
CA GLU A 109 -4.19 -3.34 4.74
C GLU A 109 -4.08 -4.68 4.00
N LYS A 110 -5.09 -5.04 3.21
CA LYS A 110 -5.14 -6.32 2.50
C LYS A 110 -4.07 -6.44 1.41
N SER A 111 -3.70 -5.35 0.75
CA SER A 111 -2.65 -5.40 -0.28
C SER A 111 -1.28 -5.68 0.32
N SER A 112 -1.02 -5.22 1.55
CA SER A 112 0.27 -5.40 2.22
C SER A 112 0.61 -6.87 2.52
N GLU A 113 -0.40 -7.74 2.61
CA GLU A 113 -0.29 -9.18 2.86
C GLU A 113 -0.39 -10.02 1.58
N SER A 114 -0.43 -9.38 0.41
CA SER A 114 -0.70 -10.05 -0.88
C SER A 114 0.43 -9.82 -1.89
N MET A 115 0.37 -10.54 -3.00
CA MET A 115 1.24 -10.31 -4.17
C MET A 115 1.04 -8.92 -4.79
N ALA A 116 -0.04 -8.20 -4.45
CA ALA A 116 -0.28 -6.84 -4.91
C ALA A 116 0.62 -5.79 -4.22
N LYS A 117 1.30 -6.15 -3.11
CA LYS A 117 2.05 -5.21 -2.26
C LYS A 117 2.95 -4.29 -3.07
N GLU A 118 3.79 -4.84 -3.93
CA GLU A 118 4.78 -4.07 -4.71
C GLU A 118 4.10 -3.07 -5.65
N ASN A 119 3.08 -3.51 -6.39
CA ASN A 119 2.34 -2.65 -7.33
C ASN A 119 1.59 -1.54 -6.59
N VAL A 120 0.99 -1.85 -5.43
CA VAL A 120 0.29 -0.85 -4.60
C VAL A 120 1.29 0.12 -3.97
N GLY A 121 2.43 -0.35 -3.46
CA GLY A 121 3.49 0.50 -2.91
C GLY A 121 4.01 1.50 -3.94
N GLN A 122 4.29 1.05 -5.17
CA GLN A 122 4.70 1.94 -6.26
C GLN A 122 3.59 2.93 -6.62
N ALA A 123 2.33 2.49 -6.63
CA ALA A 123 1.20 3.36 -6.91
C ALA A 123 1.02 4.45 -5.85
N VAL A 124 1.15 4.10 -4.55
CA VAL A 124 1.20 5.07 -3.45
C VAL A 124 2.33 6.08 -3.69
N LYS A 125 3.57 5.61 -3.90
CA LYS A 125 4.73 6.49 -4.15
C LYS A 125 4.49 7.47 -5.30
N ASN A 126 3.89 7.00 -6.40
CA ASN A 126 3.58 7.84 -7.55
C ASN A 126 2.49 8.88 -7.26
N LEU A 127 1.46 8.52 -6.47
CA LEU A 127 0.36 9.43 -6.16
C LEU A 127 0.74 10.50 -5.13
N LEU A 128 1.72 10.22 -4.26
CA LEU A 128 2.25 11.24 -3.34
C LEU A 128 2.91 12.42 -4.06
N LEU A 129 3.28 12.29 -5.33
CA LEU A 129 3.78 13.42 -6.13
C LEU A 129 2.71 14.48 -6.43
N LEU A 130 1.43 14.12 -6.27
CA LEU A 130 0.29 15.00 -6.52
C LEU A 130 -0.28 15.48 -5.18
N GLU A 131 -0.35 16.79 -4.98
CA GLU A 131 -0.67 17.42 -3.69
C GLU A 131 -2.00 16.94 -3.09
N ASN A 132 -3.07 16.90 -3.88
CA ASN A 132 -4.39 16.44 -3.46
C ASN A 132 -4.40 14.97 -2.98
N TYR A 133 -3.73 14.09 -3.72
CA TYR A 133 -3.63 12.68 -3.36
C TYR A 133 -2.71 12.48 -2.16
N ARG A 134 -1.64 13.28 -2.05
CA ARG A 134 -0.70 13.27 -0.92
C ARG A 134 -1.41 13.53 0.39
N GLU A 135 -2.24 14.57 0.45
CA GLU A 135 -2.98 14.93 1.67
C GLU A 135 -3.93 13.79 2.10
N LEU A 136 -4.70 13.25 1.16
CA LEU A 136 -5.70 12.21 1.44
C LEU A 136 -5.06 10.87 1.82
N ILE A 137 -3.97 10.48 1.14
CA ILE A 137 -3.18 9.30 1.52
C ILE A 137 -2.53 9.50 2.89
N GLY A 138 -1.95 10.68 3.14
CA GLY A 138 -1.36 11.01 4.44
C GLY A 138 -2.37 10.89 5.57
N LYS A 139 -3.56 11.47 5.40
CA LYS A 139 -4.66 11.36 6.38
C LYS A 139 -5.04 9.91 6.67
N ALA A 140 -5.19 9.08 5.62
CA ALA A 140 -5.51 7.66 5.77
C ALA A 140 -4.41 6.91 6.54
N LEU A 141 -3.14 7.10 6.16
CA LEU A 141 -1.99 6.47 6.83
C LEU A 141 -1.84 6.93 8.28
N SER A 142 -2.04 8.21 8.59
CA SER A 142 -2.03 8.73 9.96
C SER A 142 -3.14 8.10 10.82
N LYS A 143 -4.34 7.89 10.27
CA LYS A 143 -5.40 7.15 10.98
C LYS A 143 -5.01 5.70 11.22
N MET A 144 -4.43 5.04 10.22
CA MET A 144 -3.96 3.66 10.34
C MET A 144 -2.83 3.50 11.37
N LEU A 145 -1.93 4.48 11.51
CA LEU A 145 -0.88 4.49 12.55
C LEU A 145 -1.44 4.51 13.97
N ARG A 146 -2.61 5.12 14.18
CA ARG A 146 -3.25 5.22 15.49
C ARG A 146 -4.07 3.97 15.84
N ASN A 147 -4.27 3.07 14.89
CA ASN A 147 -4.94 1.79 15.11
C ASN A 147 -3.89 0.68 15.21
N ARG A 148 -3.90 -0.04 16.34
CA ARG A 148 -2.97 -1.13 16.65
C ARG A 148 -2.91 -2.21 15.57
N GLU A 149 -4.05 -2.52 14.93
CA GLU A 149 -4.13 -3.59 13.91
C GLU A 149 -3.47 -3.18 12.59
N THR A 150 -3.58 -1.90 12.22
CA THR A 150 -3.09 -1.39 10.92
C THR A 150 -1.78 -0.62 11.01
N LEU A 151 -1.25 -0.42 12.22
CA LEU A 151 -0.04 0.35 12.49
C LEU A 151 1.16 -0.17 11.69
N GLY A 152 1.37 -1.50 11.69
CA GLY A 152 2.50 -2.11 10.99
C GLY A 152 2.44 -1.86 9.48
N THR A 153 1.25 -1.99 8.90
CA THR A 153 1.00 -1.71 7.48
C THR A 153 1.26 -0.24 7.14
N ALA A 154 0.73 0.68 7.94
CA ALA A 154 0.90 2.10 7.73
C ALA A 154 2.38 2.52 7.78
N LEU A 155 3.10 2.05 8.81
CA LEU A 155 4.55 2.26 8.93
C LEU A 155 5.30 1.74 7.71
N ASN A 156 4.94 0.55 7.22
CA ASN A 156 5.61 -0.02 6.06
C ASN A 156 5.42 0.84 4.82
N TYR A 157 4.19 1.30 4.53
CA TYR A 157 3.95 2.20 3.39
C TYR A 157 4.67 3.53 3.53
N ILE A 158 4.67 4.14 4.72
CA ILE A 158 5.40 5.39 4.97
C ILE A 158 6.89 5.19 4.73
N ALA A 159 7.48 4.12 5.29
CA ALA A 159 8.90 3.83 5.15
C ALA A 159 9.33 3.49 3.71
N GLU A 160 8.51 2.76 2.95
CA GLU A 160 8.77 2.40 1.55
C GLU A 160 8.54 3.58 0.58
N SER A 161 7.66 4.52 0.94
CA SER A 161 7.37 5.68 0.09
C SER A 161 8.56 6.63 -0.07
N GLU A 162 9.44 6.68 0.94
CA GLU A 162 10.55 7.64 1.03
C GLU A 162 10.08 9.11 0.91
N SER A 163 8.82 9.39 1.27
CA SER A 163 8.28 10.75 1.29
C SER A 163 8.58 11.44 2.61
N ARG A 164 9.29 12.56 2.53
CA ARG A 164 9.56 13.44 3.66
C ARG A 164 8.27 14.00 4.25
N GLU A 165 7.33 14.41 3.41
CA GLU A 165 6.08 15.04 3.82
C GLU A 165 5.19 14.06 4.61
N LEU A 166 5.12 12.79 4.19
CA LEU A 166 4.45 11.76 4.99
C LEU A 166 5.15 11.51 6.31
N ALA A 167 6.49 11.49 6.31
CA ALA A 167 7.26 11.33 7.53
C ALA A 167 7.05 12.51 8.50
N GLU A 168 6.94 13.74 7.98
CA GLU A 168 6.63 14.95 8.76
C GLU A 168 5.22 14.88 9.37
N ALA A 169 4.22 14.47 8.57
CA ALA A 169 2.84 14.33 9.04
C ALA A 169 2.68 13.29 10.17
N ALA A 170 3.54 12.27 10.21
CA ALA A 170 3.54 11.20 11.21
C ALA A 170 4.68 11.34 12.24
N LYS A 171 5.39 12.48 12.28
CA LYS A 171 6.66 12.63 12.99
C LYS A 171 6.59 12.24 14.47
N GLN A 172 5.54 12.66 15.18
CA GLN A 172 5.41 12.37 16.61
C GLN A 172 5.28 10.87 16.86
N GLU A 173 4.37 10.22 16.14
CA GLU A 173 4.16 8.78 16.19
C GLU A 173 5.44 8.02 15.81
N LEU A 174 6.14 8.45 14.74
CA LEU A 174 7.39 7.83 14.30
C LEU A 174 8.52 7.93 15.34
N ILE A 175 8.66 9.06 16.03
CA ILE A 175 9.65 9.22 17.11
C ILE A 175 9.36 8.27 18.27
N ILE A 176 8.10 8.11 18.65
CA ILE A 176 7.69 7.18 19.70
C ILE A 176 8.01 5.75 19.27
N LEU A 177 7.61 5.37 18.06
CA LEU A 177 7.77 4.01 17.54
C LEU A 177 9.23 3.63 17.30
N ALA A 178 10.07 4.55 16.83
CA ALA A 178 11.50 4.33 16.66
C ALA A 178 12.22 4.05 18.00
N ARG A 179 11.67 4.53 19.12
CA ARG A 179 12.21 4.34 20.47
C ARG A 179 11.50 3.25 21.27
N GLY A 180 10.48 2.63 20.69
CA GLY A 180 9.68 1.57 21.31
C GLY A 180 10.32 0.19 21.19
N ASP A 181 9.46 -0.84 21.27
CA ASP A 181 9.88 -2.24 21.24
C ASP A 181 10.56 -2.62 19.93
N ILE A 182 11.53 -3.52 20.04
CA ILE A 182 12.31 -3.99 18.89
C ILE A 182 11.45 -4.82 17.96
N GLY A 183 11.58 -4.51 16.68
CA GLY A 183 10.99 -5.30 15.61
C GLY A 183 10.96 -4.52 14.32
N THR A 184 10.24 -5.08 13.35
CA THR A 184 10.05 -4.48 12.02
C THR A 184 9.47 -3.07 12.09
N ASN A 185 8.57 -2.82 13.04
CA ASN A 185 7.96 -1.50 13.24
C ASN A 185 8.98 -0.44 13.68
N GLN A 186 9.89 -0.78 14.59
CA GLN A 186 10.95 0.13 15.02
C GLN A 186 11.87 0.49 13.85
N LEU A 187 12.30 -0.51 13.07
CA LEU A 187 13.17 -0.31 11.91
C LEU A 187 12.49 0.49 10.80
N ASN A 188 11.21 0.23 10.53
CA ASN A 188 10.42 1.02 9.58
C ASN A 188 10.25 2.47 10.06
N ALA A 189 10.04 2.70 11.35
CA ALA A 189 9.97 4.05 11.91
C ALA A 189 11.32 4.78 11.76
N ILE A 190 12.45 4.13 12.06
CA ILE A 190 13.79 4.69 11.85
C ILE A 190 14.01 5.04 10.37
N ARG A 191 13.63 4.14 9.45
CA ARG A 191 13.73 4.37 8.00
C ARG A 191 12.87 5.55 7.55
N ALA A 192 11.63 5.66 8.04
CA ALA A 192 10.75 6.79 7.74
C ALA A 192 11.32 8.11 8.28
N LEU A 193 11.80 8.14 9.53
CA LEU A 193 12.43 9.32 10.12
C LEU A 193 13.68 9.76 9.36
N SER A 194 14.39 8.83 8.71
CA SER A 194 15.62 9.15 7.97
C SER A 194 15.38 10.02 6.73
N GLN A 195 14.12 10.23 6.34
CA GLN A 195 13.74 11.20 5.30
C GLN A 195 13.79 12.66 5.80
N MET A 196 13.87 12.88 7.12
CA MET A 196 13.90 14.19 7.78
C MET A 196 15.26 14.45 8.43
N LYS A 197 16.36 14.33 7.67
CA LYS A 197 17.73 14.40 8.23
C LYS A 197 18.04 15.74 8.90
N ASP A 198 17.49 16.83 8.41
CA ASP A 198 17.64 18.19 8.95
C ASP A 198 16.75 18.46 10.17
N ASP A 199 15.84 17.54 10.52
CA ASP A 199 14.95 17.72 11.66
C ASP A 199 15.64 17.43 13.00
N ALA A 200 15.62 18.41 13.91
CA ALA A 200 16.25 18.29 15.23
C ALA A 200 15.64 17.15 16.08
N GLY A 201 14.33 16.89 15.93
CA GLY A 201 13.64 15.81 16.63
C GLY A 201 14.06 14.43 16.15
N ALA A 202 14.10 14.24 14.83
CA ALA A 202 14.60 13.01 14.20
C ALA A 202 16.08 12.77 14.55
N LYS A 203 16.93 13.80 14.42
CA LYS A 203 18.33 13.76 14.84
C LYS A 203 18.49 13.30 16.29
N LYS A 204 17.76 13.91 17.22
CA LYS A 204 17.80 13.55 18.64
C LYS A 204 17.38 12.10 18.87
N ALA A 205 16.36 11.62 18.15
CA ALA A 205 15.95 10.22 18.22
C ALA A 205 17.08 9.27 17.78
N PHE A 206 17.75 9.55 16.67
CA PHE A 206 18.88 8.74 16.20
C PHE A 206 20.07 8.75 17.16
N LEU A 207 20.43 9.92 17.70
CA LEU A 207 21.52 10.04 18.68
C LEU A 207 21.28 9.17 19.93
N ILE A 208 20.03 9.11 20.40
CA ILE A 208 19.65 8.23 21.51
C ILE A 208 19.78 6.76 21.10
N LEU A 209 19.33 6.42 19.90
CA LEU A 209 19.37 5.06 19.38
C LEU A 209 20.79 4.54 19.11
N LEU A 210 21.81 5.39 18.97
CA LEU A 210 23.22 4.94 18.92
C LEU A 210 23.64 4.16 20.17
N SER A 211 22.99 4.38 21.31
CA SER A 211 23.24 3.65 22.56
C SER A 211 22.22 2.55 22.84
N HIS A 212 21.34 2.24 21.88
CA HIS A 212 20.34 1.20 22.03
C HIS A 212 20.99 -0.18 22.22
N TRP A 213 20.35 -1.08 22.96
CA TRP A 213 20.91 -2.39 23.24
C TRP A 213 20.89 -3.33 22.01
N ASP A 214 19.89 -3.16 21.14
CA ASP A 214 19.78 -3.91 19.87
C ASP A 214 20.72 -3.36 18.79
N GLU A 215 21.44 -4.27 18.14
CA GLU A 215 22.42 -3.96 17.11
C GLU A 215 21.79 -3.41 15.83
N ARG A 216 20.64 -3.94 15.40
CA ARG A 216 19.97 -3.51 14.17
C ARG A 216 19.47 -2.08 14.28
N ALA A 217 18.89 -1.72 15.43
CA ALA A 217 18.46 -0.37 15.74
C ALA A 217 19.66 0.61 15.76
N ARG A 218 20.78 0.24 16.41
CA ARG A 218 22.01 1.05 16.40
C ARG A 218 22.54 1.27 14.98
N LEU A 219 22.62 0.20 14.19
CA LEU A 219 23.12 0.25 12.82
C LEU A 219 22.23 1.14 11.94
N ALA A 220 20.90 0.98 12.04
CA ALA A 220 19.95 1.80 11.30
C ALA A 220 20.05 3.28 11.67
N ALA A 221 20.14 3.60 12.97
CA ALA A 221 20.33 4.97 13.44
C ALA A 221 21.68 5.57 12.98
N ALA A 222 22.77 4.80 13.07
CA ALA A 222 24.07 5.25 12.60
C ALA A 222 24.06 5.53 11.08
N ARG A 223 23.40 4.68 10.28
CA ARG A 223 23.23 4.92 8.84
C ARG A 223 22.39 6.16 8.55
N ALA A 224 21.33 6.41 9.31
CA ALA A 224 20.51 7.61 9.14
C ALA A 224 21.29 8.91 9.39
N LEU A 225 22.30 8.85 10.27
CA LEU A 225 23.17 9.98 10.61
C LEU A 225 24.35 10.21 9.65
N LEU A 226 24.67 9.26 8.75
CA LEU A 226 25.93 9.27 7.96
C LEU A 226 26.15 10.55 7.14
N ASP A 227 25.08 11.12 6.62
CA ASP A 227 25.16 12.29 5.74
C ASP A 227 25.07 13.62 6.50
N MET A 228 24.99 13.57 7.84
CA MET A 228 24.82 14.74 8.69
C MET A 228 26.18 15.29 9.13
N LYS A 229 26.58 16.44 8.57
CA LYS A 229 27.80 17.16 8.95
C LYS A 229 27.56 17.98 10.22
N ASP A 230 27.49 17.32 11.36
CA ASP A 230 27.15 17.94 12.64
C ASP A 230 28.12 17.51 13.77
N GLY A 231 28.64 18.49 14.51
CA GLY A 231 29.64 18.26 15.56
C GLY A 231 29.11 17.44 16.75
N GLU A 232 27.81 17.49 17.04
CA GLU A 232 27.18 16.67 18.07
C GLU A 232 27.13 15.20 17.64
N VAL A 233 26.81 14.95 16.36
CA VAL A 233 26.80 13.61 15.76
C VAL A 233 28.20 12.99 15.83
N LYS A 234 29.23 13.75 15.44
CA LYS A 234 30.63 13.31 15.52
C LYS A 234 31.05 12.95 16.95
N LYS A 235 30.74 13.80 17.93
CA LYS A 235 31.03 13.54 19.36
C LYS A 235 30.31 12.30 19.89
N ALA A 236 29.03 12.15 19.55
CA ALA A 236 28.24 10.98 19.95
C ALA A 236 28.80 9.70 19.33
N ALA A 237 29.18 9.74 18.05
CA ALA A 237 29.78 8.61 17.35
C ALA A 237 31.12 8.18 17.98
N GLN A 238 32.01 9.12 18.29
CA GLN A 238 33.28 8.84 18.97
C GLN A 238 33.06 8.20 20.36
N LYS A 239 32.14 8.75 21.14
CA LYS A 239 31.79 8.20 22.47
C LYS A 239 31.26 6.77 22.36
N ARG A 240 30.44 6.48 21.34
CA ARG A 240 29.87 5.15 21.14
C ARG A 240 30.89 4.16 20.61
N LEU A 241 31.76 4.57 19.68
CA LEU A 241 32.78 3.72 19.06
C LEU A 241 33.67 3.03 20.10
N ALA A 242 34.07 3.74 21.16
CA ALA A 242 34.88 3.21 22.25
C ALA A 242 34.23 2.05 23.03
N LYS A 243 32.91 1.85 22.89
CA LYS A 243 32.13 0.83 23.61
C LYS A 243 31.39 -0.13 22.68
N GLU A 244 31.53 0.03 21.37
CA GLU A 244 30.80 -0.79 20.40
C GLU A 244 31.50 -2.13 20.21
N THR A 245 30.73 -3.21 20.21
CA THR A 245 31.22 -4.57 20.06
C THR A 245 30.94 -5.14 18.66
N SER A 246 29.91 -4.62 17.97
CA SER A 246 29.61 -5.03 16.60
C SER A 246 30.58 -4.38 15.61
N GLN A 247 31.26 -5.22 14.83
CA GLN A 247 32.14 -4.76 13.74
C GLN A 247 31.38 -3.97 12.67
N GLU A 248 30.13 -4.33 12.39
CA GLU A 248 29.33 -3.62 11.38
C GLU A 248 28.99 -2.20 11.86
N VAL A 249 28.58 -2.06 13.11
CA VAL A 249 28.26 -0.76 13.70
C VAL A 249 29.53 0.09 13.84
N GLN A 250 30.66 -0.50 14.26
CA GLN A 250 31.96 0.18 14.34
C GLN A 250 32.35 0.83 13.00
N LYS A 251 32.29 0.08 11.90
CA LYS A 251 32.62 0.61 10.55
C LYS A 251 31.81 1.85 10.18
N VAL A 252 30.52 1.87 10.55
CA VAL A 252 29.64 3.02 10.28
C VAL A 252 29.95 4.19 11.22
N LEU A 253 30.17 3.91 12.51
CA LEU A 253 30.54 4.93 13.50
C LEU A 253 31.89 5.59 13.21
N GLU A 254 32.87 4.84 12.71
CA GLU A 254 34.17 5.39 12.28
C GLU A 254 34.01 6.41 11.16
N ARG A 255 33.08 6.17 10.23
CA ARG A 255 32.77 7.12 9.16
C ARG A 255 32.08 8.38 9.69
N LEU A 256 31.19 8.23 10.68
CA LEU A 256 30.53 9.35 11.37
C LEU A 256 31.50 10.18 12.24
N ALA A 257 32.53 9.52 12.78
CA ALA A 257 33.50 10.13 13.69
C ALA A 257 34.61 10.92 12.97
N LYS A 258 34.71 10.78 11.64
CA LYS A 258 35.63 11.54 10.78
C LYS A 258 35.06 12.92 10.48
#